data_AF-Q5DFD2-F1
#
_entry.id   AF-Q5DFD2-F1
#
_cell.length_a   1.000
_cell.length_b   1.000
_cell.length_c   1.000
_cell.angle_alpha   90.00
_cell.angle_beta   90.00
_cell.angle_gamma   90.00
#
_symmetry.space_group_name_H-M   'P 1'
#
loop_
_entity.id
_entity.type
_entity.pdbx_description
1 polymer ?
#
loop_
_entity_poly.entity_id
_entity_poly.type
_entity_poly.pdbx_seq_one_letter_code
_entity_poly.pdbx_strand_id
1 'polypeptide(L)'
;MCLALGGRASEEVFFGKVGSGAVDDLQRVTRSAYSQIVQLGFSSKVGLLSFDLPQQGEMVLSKPYSEHTAQIIDEEVRQIVQSAYERTLALLTEKKQLVEKV
;
A
#
# COMPACT_ATOMS: atom_id res chain seq x y z
N MET A 1 4.91 -4.97 2.18
CA MET A 1 3.49 -4.53 2.28
C MET A 1 2.68 -5.48 3.15
N CYS A 2 2.55 -6.77 2.80
CA CYS A 2 1.76 -7.73 3.60
C CYS A 2 2.12 -7.78 5.10
N LEU A 3 3.43 -7.71 5.43
CA LEU A 3 3.88 -7.65 6.82
C LEU A 3 3.30 -6.45 7.59
N ALA A 4 3.41 -5.24 7.02
CA ALA A 4 2.91 -4.01 7.64
C ALA A 4 1.37 -3.99 7.72
N LEU A 5 0.69 -4.61 6.77
CA LEU A 5 -0.78 -4.76 6.80
C LEU A 5 -1.24 -5.85 7.77
N GLY A 6 -0.33 -6.67 8.29
CA GLY A 6 -0.63 -7.82 9.14
C GLY A 6 -1.33 -7.45 10.45
N GLY A 7 -0.94 -6.34 11.09
CA GLY A 7 -1.59 -5.87 12.32
C GLY A 7 -3.07 -5.58 12.09
N ARG A 8 -3.37 -4.72 11.11
CA ARG A 8 -4.74 -4.37 10.74
C ARG A 8 -5.57 -5.57 10.27
N ALA A 9 -4.98 -6.41 9.42
CA ALA A 9 -5.64 -7.61 8.90
C ALA A 9 -5.94 -8.62 10.03
N SER A 10 -5.06 -8.74 11.01
CA SER A 10 -5.28 -9.56 12.21
C SER A 10 -6.46 -9.03 13.02
N GLU A 11 -6.52 -7.72 13.27
CA GLU A 11 -7.66 -7.13 13.97
C GLU A 11 -9.00 -7.43 13.28
N GLU A 12 -9.03 -7.34 11.95
CA GLU A 12 -10.21 -7.66 11.15
C GLU A 12 -10.59 -9.16 11.26
N VAL A 13 -9.63 -10.07 11.12
CA VAL A 13 -9.88 -11.53 11.15
C VAL A 13 -10.31 -12.03 12.53
N PHE A 14 -9.74 -11.48 13.60
CA PHE A 14 -9.99 -11.96 14.97
C PHE A 14 -11.06 -11.18 15.73
N PHE A 15 -11.13 -9.86 15.53
CA PHE A 15 -12.04 -8.99 16.28
C PHE A 15 -13.18 -8.42 15.42
N GLY A 16 -13.15 -8.59 14.10
CA GLY A 16 -14.19 -8.07 13.19
C GLY A 16 -14.26 -6.54 13.14
N LYS A 17 -13.27 -5.85 13.69
CA LYS A 17 -13.17 -4.39 13.75
C LYS A 17 -11.71 -3.98 13.62
N VAL A 18 -11.48 -2.83 13.00
CA VAL A 18 -10.14 -2.25 12.84
C VAL A 18 -9.98 -1.03 13.75
N GLY A 19 -8.84 -0.93 14.42
CA GLY A 19 -8.48 0.20 15.26
C GLY A 19 -7.74 1.31 14.49
N SER A 20 -7.34 2.36 15.22
CA SER A 20 -6.50 3.45 14.71
C SER A 20 -4.99 3.16 14.81
N GLY A 21 -4.59 2.01 15.36
CA GLY A 21 -3.18 1.67 15.61
C GLY A 21 -2.33 1.48 14.34
N ALA A 22 -2.96 1.21 13.20
CA ALA A 22 -2.26 0.92 11.94
C ALA A 22 -1.89 2.17 11.11
N VAL A 23 -1.98 3.38 11.66
CA VAL A 23 -1.72 4.63 10.91
C VAL A 23 -0.32 4.67 10.32
N ASP A 24 0.70 4.38 11.14
CA ASP A 24 2.09 4.39 10.70
C ASP A 24 2.37 3.31 9.64
N ASP A 25 1.75 2.13 9.79
CA ASP A 25 1.86 1.05 8.82
C ASP A 25 1.23 1.43 7.48
N LEU A 26 0.06 2.07 7.49
CA LEU A 26 -0.60 2.55 6.27
C LEU A 26 0.20 3.65 5.57
N GLN A 27 0.83 4.55 6.31
CA GLN A 27 1.72 5.57 5.74
C GLN A 27 2.93 4.91 5.04
N ARG A 28 3.57 3.93 5.70
CA ARG A 28 4.70 3.18 5.12
C ARG A 28 4.29 2.38 3.88
N VAL A 29 3.15 1.70 3.94
CA VAL A 29 2.59 0.93 2.82
C VAL A 29 2.29 1.84 1.63
N THR A 30 1.66 2.99 1.88
CA THR A 30 1.33 3.98 0.84
C THR A 30 2.60 4.50 0.19
N ARG A 31 3.58 4.96 0.96
CA ARG A 31 4.86 5.46 0.42
C ARG A 31 5.57 4.39 -0.41
N SER A 32 5.57 3.14 0.06
CA SER A 32 6.18 2.02 -0.67
C SER A 32 5.46 1.72 -1.99
N ALA A 33 4.12 1.79 -2.02
CA ALA A 33 3.34 1.58 -3.23
C ALA A 33 3.58 2.69 -4.27
N TYR A 34 3.59 3.95 -3.83
CA TYR A 34 3.93 5.07 -4.71
C TYR A 34 5.34 4.93 -5.29
N SER A 35 6.34 4.57 -4.48
CA SER A 35 7.70 4.37 -4.99
C SER A 35 7.77 3.26 -6.05
N GLN A 36 7.07 2.14 -5.85
CA GLN A 36 7.00 1.06 -6.83
C GLN A 36 6.44 1.52 -8.19
N ILE A 37 5.37 2.31 -8.18
CA ILE A 37 4.68 2.73 -9.40
C ILE A 37 5.35 3.93 -10.06
N VAL A 38 5.75 4.92 -9.27
CA VAL A 38 6.19 6.24 -9.75
C VAL A 38 7.70 6.28 -10.00
N GLN A 39 8.51 5.59 -9.19
CA GLN A 39 9.98 5.62 -9.31
C GLN A 39 10.55 4.34 -9.92
N LEU A 40 9.98 3.18 -9.61
CA LEU A 40 10.55 1.89 -10.02
C LEU A 40 9.92 1.31 -11.30
N GLY A 41 8.84 1.91 -11.81
CA GLY A 41 8.20 1.48 -13.06
C GLY A 41 7.49 0.12 -12.97
N PHE A 42 6.95 -0.25 -11.80
CA PHE A 42 6.31 -1.57 -11.61
C PHE A 42 4.87 -1.63 -12.13
N SER A 43 4.32 -0.53 -12.63
CA SER A 43 3.02 -0.52 -13.30
C SER A 43 3.20 -0.58 -14.82
N SER A 44 2.59 -1.58 -15.46
CA SER A 44 2.55 -1.66 -16.92
C SER A 44 1.73 -0.54 -17.56
N LYS A 45 0.80 0.08 -16.82
CA LYS A 45 -0.03 1.20 -17.29
C LYS A 45 0.73 2.52 -17.31
N VAL A 46 1.57 2.75 -16.30
CA VAL A 46 2.47 3.92 -16.25
C VAL A 46 3.67 3.72 -17.17
N GLY A 47 4.13 2.47 -17.29
CA GLY A 47 5.27 2.08 -18.11
C GLY A 47 6.61 2.22 -17.38
N LEU A 48 7.70 2.07 -18.14
CA LEU A 48 9.08 2.14 -17.63
C LEU A 48 9.55 3.61 -17.47
N LEU A 49 8.75 4.41 -16.76
CA LEU A 49 9.05 5.80 -16.44
C LEU A 49 9.39 5.92 -14.95
N SER A 50 10.25 6.90 -14.64
CA SER A 50 10.61 7.25 -13.26
C SER A 50 10.40 8.73 -13.06
N PHE A 51 9.61 9.08 -12.05
CA PHE A 51 9.37 10.44 -11.61
C PHE A 51 9.83 10.60 -10.16
N ASP A 52 10.37 11.77 -9.83
CA ASP A 52 10.77 12.06 -8.45
C ASP A 52 9.54 12.25 -7.57
N LEU A 53 9.51 11.52 -6.45
CA LEU A 53 8.53 11.71 -5.39
C LEU A 53 9.05 12.76 -4.41
N PRO A 54 8.24 13.77 -4.05
CA PRO A 54 8.65 14.78 -3.09
C PRO A 54 8.95 14.14 -1.74
N GLN A 55 10.05 14.56 -1.11
CA GLN A 55 10.39 14.12 0.24
C GLN A 55 9.49 14.79 1.28
N GLN A 56 9.42 14.19 2.49
CA GLN A 56 8.73 14.83 3.60
C GLN A 56 9.35 16.21 3.89
N GLY A 57 8.54 17.26 3.76
CA GLY A 57 8.97 18.64 3.97
C GLY A 57 9.35 19.40 2.69
N GLU A 58 9.37 18.74 1.53
CA GLU A 58 9.56 19.42 0.24
C GLU A 58 8.23 19.99 -0.28
N MET A 59 8.29 21.22 -0.76
CA MET A 59 7.15 21.90 -1.36
C MET A 59 6.95 21.37 -2.79
N VAL A 60 5.81 20.73 -3.06
CA VAL A 60 5.48 20.20 -4.38
C VAL A 60 5.12 21.36 -5.31
N LEU A 61 6.08 21.83 -6.10
CA LEU A 61 5.89 22.98 -7.00
C LEU A 61 5.06 22.61 -8.25
N SER A 62 5.24 21.42 -8.81
CA SER A 62 4.37 20.85 -9.85
C SER A 62 4.68 19.36 -10.05
N LYS A 63 3.68 18.56 -10.42
CA LYS A 63 3.87 17.14 -10.76
C LYS A 63 4.48 17.04 -12.16
N PRO A 64 5.51 16.20 -12.40
CA PRO A 64 6.15 16.06 -13.72
C PRO A 64 5.34 15.21 -14.72
N TYR A 65 4.04 15.02 -14.48
CA TYR A 65 3.16 14.19 -15.29
C TYR A 65 1.75 14.79 -15.36
N SER A 66 0.99 14.37 -16.37
CA SER A 66 -0.38 14.85 -16.58
C SER A 66 -1.33 14.41 -15.47
N GLU A 67 -2.45 15.12 -15.30
CA GLU A 67 -3.52 14.69 -14.38
C GLU A 67 -4.07 13.30 -14.74
N HIS A 68 -4.10 12.95 -16.02
CA HIS A 68 -4.50 11.61 -16.45
C HIS A 68 -3.52 10.55 -15.93
N THR A 69 -2.22 10.80 -16.02
CA THR A 69 -1.18 9.92 -15.45
C THR A 69 -1.29 9.85 -13.93
N ALA A 70 -1.60 10.97 -13.27
CA ALA A 70 -1.82 10.99 -11.82
C ALA A 70 -2.97 10.06 -11.40
N GLN A 71 -4.09 10.09 -12.12
CA GLN A 71 -5.22 9.20 -11.86
C GLN A 71 -4.85 7.73 -12.03
N ILE A 72 -4.09 7.40 -13.09
CA ILE A 72 -3.60 6.03 -13.31
C ILE A 72 -2.70 5.59 -12.14
N ILE A 73 -1.79 6.45 -11.69
CA ILE A 73 -0.93 6.15 -10.53
C ILE A 73 -1.77 5.85 -9.29
N ASP A 74 -2.76 6.70 -8.98
CA ASP A 74 -3.62 6.53 -7.80
C ASP A 74 -4.42 5.21 -7.84
N GLU A 75 -4.92 4.84 -9.02
CA GLU A 75 -5.62 3.57 -9.24
C GLU A 75 -4.69 2.37 -9.03
N GLU A 76 -3.49 2.41 -9.60
CA GLU A 76 -2.50 1.33 -9.46
C GLU A 76 -2.02 1.20 -8.01
N VAL A 77 -1.80 2.30 -7.31
CA VAL A 77 -1.43 2.29 -5.88
C VAL A 77 -2.52 1.61 -5.08
N ARG A 78 -3.79 1.97 -5.31
CA ARG A 78 -4.93 1.35 -4.64
C ARG A 78 -5.00 -0.15 -4.93
N GLN A 79 -4.81 -0.55 -6.19
CA GLN A 79 -4.82 -1.96 -6.61
C GLN A 79 -3.73 -2.78 -5.89
N ILE A 80 -2.49 -2.30 -5.86
CA ILE A 80 -1.38 -3.02 -5.21
C ILE A 80 -1.61 -3.14 -3.69
N VAL A 81 -2.04 -2.06 -3.03
CA VAL A 81 -2.31 -2.08 -1.59
C VAL A 81 -3.47 -3.02 -1.27
N GLN A 82 -4.55 -2.95 -2.04
CA GLN A 82 -5.73 -3.80 -1.87
C GLN A 82 -5.37 -5.28 -2.06
N SER A 83 -4.65 -5.62 -3.13
CA SER A 83 -4.20 -7.01 -3.38
C SER A 83 -3.30 -7.52 -2.26
N ALA A 84 -2.38 -6.68 -1.75
CA ALA A 84 -1.55 -7.04 -0.60
C ALA A 84 -2.40 -7.27 0.67
N TYR A 85 -3.45 -6.48 0.89
CA TYR A 85 -4.36 -6.64 2.02
C TYR A 85 -5.16 -7.94 1.93
N GLU A 86 -5.79 -8.20 0.78
CA GLU A 86 -6.55 -9.43 0.52
C GLU A 86 -5.69 -10.68 0.69
N ARG A 87 -4.45 -10.65 0.17
CA ARG A 87 -3.49 -11.74 0.36
C ARG A 87 -3.17 -11.95 1.84
N THR A 88 -3.04 -10.87 2.61
CA THR A 88 -2.75 -10.95 4.05
C THR A 88 -3.94 -11.51 4.82
N LEU A 89 -5.17 -11.10 4.49
CA LEU A 89 -6.41 -11.65 5.05
C LEU A 89 -6.53 -13.16 4.76
N ALA A 90 -6.29 -13.56 3.51
CA ALA A 90 -6.33 -14.96 3.11
C ALA A 90 -5.31 -15.80 3.90
N LEU A 91 -4.07 -15.31 4.03
CA LEU A 91 -3.00 -15.98 4.78
C LEU A 91 -3.32 -16.10 6.27
N LEU A 92 -3.80 -15.02 6.91
CA LEU A 92 -4.15 -15.03 8.33
C LEU A 92 -5.37 -15.90 8.62
N THR A 93 -6.34 -15.92 7.71
CA THR A 93 -7.49 -16.83 7.79
C THR A 93 -7.05 -18.28 7.67
N GLU A 94 -6.19 -18.62 6.71
CA GLU A 94 -5.65 -19.98 6.53
C GLU A 94 -4.84 -20.43 7.75
N LYS A 95 -4.05 -19.53 8.33
CA LYS A 95 -3.15 -19.82 9.46
C LYS A 95 -3.73 -19.41 10.80
N LYS A 96 -5.05 -19.23 10.90
CA LYS A 96 -5.73 -18.70 12.10
C LYS A 96 -5.32 -19.42 13.39
N GLN A 97 -5.31 -20.76 13.35
CA GLN A 97 -4.94 -21.59 14.51
C GLN A 97 -3.47 -21.44 14.95
N LEU A 98 -2.56 -21.05 14.05
CA LEU A 98 -1.16 -20.80 14.40
C LEU A 98 -1.01 -19.43 15.03
N VAL A 99 -1.76 -18.45 14.55
CA VAL A 99 -1.73 -17.08 15.07
C VAL A 99 -2.33 -17.02 16.48
N GLU A 100 -3.38 -17.80 16.78
CA GLU A 100 -3.95 -17.89 18.14
C GLU A 100 -3.00 -18.50 19.19
N LYS A 101 -1.94 -19.20 18.76
CA LYS A 101 -0.97 -19.83 19.66
C LYS A 101 0.22 -18.94 20.03
N VAL A 102 0.34 -17.79 19.38
CA VAL A 102 1.43 -16.81 19.56
C VAL A 102 0.92 -15.67 20.43
#